data_AF-A0A842KHJ1-F1
#
_entry.id   AF-A0A842KHJ1-F1
#
_cell.length_a   1.000
_cell.length_b   1.000
_cell.length_c   1.000
_cell.angle_alpha   90.00
_cell.angle_beta   90.00
_cell.angle_gamma   90.00
#
_symmetry.space_group_name_H-M   'P 1'
#
loop_
_entity.id
_entity.type
_entity.pdbx_description
1 polymer ?
#
loop_
_entity_poly.entity_id
_entity_poly.type
_entity_poly.pdbx_seq_one_letter_code
_entity_poly.pdbx_strand_id
1 'polypeptide(L)'
;MFMDPRISKALDWLEKQQTERIKEISRVVWARGSWNLSSRYTSFLIRLKGNPPWGGNVRETARAVSSLANMGLIFPDVEKWLLSQKKEGSWNSNVYDTAYSLIALADMGIHDSEGCCWLFENYGHDWEHPGTTSLVIMALVKQGAIDKMYRDFIDERRYWLLEKRESNGGWKNIATSNIVIQSLLMSGLREELEVSIDWLMKEQNYEGFWGNGKENIVATSLSLITLALWYEISRVVSYENNI
;
A
#
# COMPACT_ATOMS: atom_id res chain seq x y z
N MET A 1 -15.81 19.38 3.62
CA MET A 1 -15.47 18.33 4.62
C MET A 1 -14.47 18.92 5.59
N PHE A 2 -14.76 18.92 6.89
CA PHE A 2 -13.82 19.41 7.90
C PHE A 2 -12.76 18.32 8.11
N MET A 3 -11.48 18.62 7.84
CA MET A 3 -10.38 17.68 8.02
C MET A 3 -9.91 17.73 9.47
N ASP A 4 -9.67 16.57 10.11
CA ASP A 4 -9.10 16.52 11.45
C ASP A 4 -7.78 17.33 11.48
N PRO A 5 -7.59 18.28 12.43
CA PRO A 5 -6.39 19.11 12.49
C PRO A 5 -5.08 18.31 12.53
N ARG A 6 -5.08 17.12 13.11
CA ARG A 6 -3.93 16.20 13.14
C ARG A 6 -3.55 15.74 11.74
N ILE A 7 -4.54 15.46 10.91
CA ILE A 7 -4.36 15.03 9.52
C ILE A 7 -3.82 16.19 8.68
N SER A 8 -4.43 17.38 8.80
CA SER A 8 -3.94 18.58 8.11
C SER A 8 -2.49 18.88 8.47
N LYS A 9 -2.15 18.81 9.76
CA LYS A 9 -0.79 19.05 10.25
C LYS A 9 0.23 18.06 9.66
N ALA A 10 -0.13 16.78 9.52
CA ALA A 10 0.73 15.78 8.92
C ALA A 10 0.94 15.99 7.42
N LEU A 11 -0.13 16.35 6.70
CA LEU A 11 -0.05 16.68 5.26
C LEU A 11 0.83 17.90 5.01
N ASP A 12 0.74 18.92 5.85
CA ASP A 12 1.60 20.11 5.82
C ASP A 12 3.04 19.76 6.17
N TRP A 13 3.24 18.87 7.15
CA TRP A 13 4.58 18.39 7.52
C TRP A 13 5.24 17.66 6.35
N LEU A 14 4.52 16.79 5.64
CA LEU A 14 5.04 16.06 4.47
C LEU A 14 5.52 16.99 3.34
N GLU A 15 4.77 18.04 3.03
CA GLU A 15 5.13 18.98 1.94
C GLU A 15 6.39 19.81 2.28
N LYS A 16 6.75 19.94 3.56
CA LYS A 16 7.98 20.62 3.98
C LYS A 16 9.21 19.72 3.87
N GLN A 17 9.04 18.40 3.87
CA GLN A 17 10.17 17.46 3.79
C GLN A 17 10.83 17.51 2.43
N GLN A 18 12.12 17.20 2.38
CA GLN A 18 12.90 17.00 1.15
C GLN A 18 13.36 15.55 1.07
N THR A 19 13.15 14.91 -0.08
CA THR A 19 13.63 13.55 -0.35
C THR A 19 13.85 13.34 -1.84
N GLU A 20 14.85 12.53 -2.16
CA GLU A 20 15.20 12.09 -3.52
C GLU A 20 14.96 10.59 -3.71
N ARG A 21 14.47 9.89 -2.67
CA ARG A 21 14.28 8.44 -2.71
C ARG A 21 12.93 8.11 -3.31
N ILE A 22 12.91 7.29 -4.37
CA ILE A 22 11.67 6.90 -5.07
C ILE A 22 10.63 6.31 -4.11
N LYS A 23 11.01 5.41 -3.19
CA LYS A 23 10.15 4.89 -2.12
C LYS A 23 9.44 5.99 -1.34
N GLU A 24 10.16 7.01 -0.89
CA GLU A 24 9.61 8.09 -0.07
C GLU A 24 8.71 9.00 -0.91
N ILE A 25 9.19 9.43 -2.09
CA ILE A 25 8.44 10.26 -3.04
C ILE A 25 7.11 9.58 -3.41
N SER A 26 7.14 8.30 -3.80
CA SER A 26 5.94 7.54 -4.20
C SER A 26 4.92 7.46 -3.07
N ARG A 27 5.39 7.32 -1.81
CA ARG A 27 4.50 7.30 -0.64
C ARG A 27 3.88 8.66 -0.36
N VAL A 28 4.61 9.76 -0.54
CA VAL A 28 4.04 11.11 -0.42
C VAL A 28 2.99 11.37 -1.50
N VAL A 29 3.28 10.99 -2.76
CA VAL A 29 2.34 11.11 -3.87
C VAL A 29 1.05 10.36 -3.56
N TRP A 30 1.16 9.09 -3.15
CA TRP A 30 -0.01 8.30 -2.80
C TRP A 30 -0.77 8.91 -1.61
N ALA A 31 -0.07 9.24 -0.52
CA ALA A 31 -0.70 9.82 0.66
C ALA A 31 -1.51 11.07 0.31
N ARG A 32 -0.95 12.02 -0.44
CA ARG A 32 -1.68 13.23 -0.82
C ARG A 32 -2.82 12.94 -1.80
N GLY A 33 -2.59 12.01 -2.72
CA GLY A 33 -3.62 11.55 -3.63
C GLY A 33 -4.84 10.95 -2.95
N SER A 34 -4.64 10.15 -1.90
CA SER A 34 -5.73 9.57 -1.11
C SER A 34 -6.61 10.63 -0.43
N TRP A 35 -6.08 11.84 -0.22
CA TRP A 35 -6.82 12.99 0.32
C TRP A 35 -7.28 13.98 -0.77
N ASN A 36 -7.19 13.62 -2.05
CA ASN A 36 -7.51 14.46 -3.20
C ASN A 36 -6.72 15.79 -3.22
N LEU A 37 -5.47 15.75 -2.78
CA LEU A 37 -4.58 16.92 -2.74
C LEU A 37 -3.44 16.77 -3.75
N SER A 38 -3.10 17.86 -4.41
CA SER A 38 -1.90 17.93 -5.25
C SER A 38 -0.62 17.83 -4.42
N SER A 39 0.44 17.26 -5.00
CA SER A 39 1.78 17.27 -4.39
C SER A 39 2.82 17.73 -5.42
N ARG A 40 3.80 18.52 -4.98
CA ARG A 40 4.98 18.83 -5.81
C ARG A 40 5.71 17.55 -6.25
N TYR A 41 5.65 16.53 -5.40
CA TYR A 41 6.28 15.24 -5.63
C TYR A 41 5.68 14.46 -6.79
N THR A 42 4.42 14.71 -7.18
CA THR A 42 3.80 14.03 -8.33
C THR A 42 4.54 14.37 -9.62
N SER A 43 4.77 15.66 -9.85
CA SER A 43 5.53 16.11 -11.03
C SER A 43 6.99 15.65 -10.99
N PHE A 44 7.59 15.61 -9.81
CA PHE A 44 8.95 15.13 -9.63
C PHE A 44 9.08 13.63 -9.92
N LEU A 45 8.15 12.81 -9.42
CA LEU A 45 8.13 11.37 -9.65
C LEU A 45 7.99 11.02 -11.14
N ILE A 46 7.15 11.77 -11.87
CA ILE A 46 7.00 11.62 -13.33
C ILE A 46 8.32 11.95 -14.05
N ARG A 47 9.00 13.03 -13.65
CA ARG A 47 10.31 13.40 -14.23
C ARG A 47 11.38 12.34 -13.98
N LEU A 48 11.34 11.67 -12.83
CA LEU A 48 12.27 10.60 -12.47
C LEU A 48 12.01 9.28 -13.20
N LYS A 49 10.93 9.17 -13.98
CA LYS A 49 10.55 7.93 -14.67
C LYS A 49 11.69 7.37 -15.52
N GLY A 50 12.35 8.15 -16.37
CA GLY A 50 13.47 7.66 -17.18
C GLY A 50 13.16 6.43 -18.07
N ASN A 51 14.23 5.80 -18.57
CA ASN A 51 14.21 4.53 -19.30
C ASN A 51 15.55 3.80 -19.05
N PRO A 52 15.59 2.66 -18.34
CA PRO A 52 14.45 1.91 -17.80
C PRO A 52 13.68 2.67 -16.70
N PRO A 53 12.37 2.40 -16.53
CA PRO A 53 11.52 3.08 -15.54
C PRO A 53 12.13 3.10 -14.13
N TRP A 54 12.20 4.27 -13.50
CA TRP A 54 12.72 4.54 -12.16
C TRP A 54 14.01 3.76 -11.82
N GLY A 55 14.96 3.76 -12.77
CA GLY A 55 16.26 3.11 -12.61
C GLY A 55 16.26 1.60 -12.85
N GLY A 56 15.17 1.04 -13.39
CA GLY A 56 15.05 -0.39 -13.71
C GLY A 56 14.84 -1.29 -12.50
N ASN A 57 14.62 -0.72 -11.30
CA ASN A 57 14.29 -1.50 -10.13
C ASN A 57 12.78 -1.83 -10.14
N VAL A 58 12.43 -3.12 -10.15
CA VAL A 58 11.05 -3.60 -10.21
C VAL A 58 10.21 -3.05 -9.06
N ARG A 59 10.71 -3.14 -7.82
CA ARG A 59 9.97 -2.73 -6.63
C ARG A 59 9.72 -1.24 -6.59
N GLU A 60 10.73 -0.44 -6.91
CA GLU A 60 10.60 1.01 -6.93
C GLU A 60 9.70 1.48 -8.08
N THR A 61 9.79 0.82 -9.25
CA THR A 61 8.87 1.04 -10.37
C THR A 61 7.43 0.74 -9.99
N ALA A 62 7.18 -0.42 -9.37
CA ALA A 62 5.85 -0.82 -8.93
C ALA A 62 5.25 0.17 -7.93
N ARG A 63 6.04 0.63 -6.94
CA ARG A 63 5.61 1.67 -5.99
C ARG A 63 5.29 3.00 -6.69
N ALA A 64 6.15 3.43 -7.59
CA ALA A 64 5.96 4.68 -8.30
C ALA A 64 4.71 4.65 -9.17
N VAL A 65 4.57 3.63 -10.02
CA VAL A 65 3.44 3.53 -10.93
C VAL A 65 2.11 3.29 -10.22
N SER A 66 2.09 2.49 -9.13
CA SER A 66 0.92 2.34 -8.27
C SER A 66 0.49 3.70 -7.67
N SER A 67 1.44 4.49 -7.15
CA SER A 67 1.11 5.80 -6.58
C SER A 67 0.54 6.79 -7.60
N LEU A 68 1.03 6.74 -8.85
CA LEU A 68 0.55 7.57 -9.96
C LEU A 68 -0.81 7.06 -10.48
N ALA A 69 -1.02 5.75 -10.53
CA ALA A 69 -2.29 5.16 -10.92
C ALA A 69 -3.41 5.50 -9.93
N ASN A 70 -3.13 5.52 -8.62
CA ASN A 70 -4.04 6.05 -7.60
C ASN A 70 -4.37 7.55 -7.78
N MET A 71 -3.62 8.26 -8.64
CA MET A 71 -3.90 9.63 -9.06
C MET A 71 -4.58 9.74 -10.43
N GLY A 72 -5.00 8.62 -11.01
CA GLY A 72 -5.56 8.56 -12.36
C GLY A 72 -4.51 8.71 -13.46
N LEU A 73 -3.22 8.58 -13.16
CA LEU A 73 -2.12 8.72 -14.12
C LEU A 73 -1.56 7.35 -14.48
N ILE A 74 -2.01 6.80 -15.61
CA ILE A 74 -1.61 5.49 -16.12
C ILE A 74 -0.53 5.64 -17.20
N PHE A 75 0.50 4.79 -17.14
CA PHE A 75 1.63 4.78 -18.08
C PHE A 75 1.75 3.39 -18.74
N PRO A 76 1.12 3.19 -19.91
CA PRO A 76 1.08 1.87 -20.57
C PRO A 76 2.46 1.31 -20.94
N ASP A 77 3.47 2.16 -21.11
CA ASP A 77 4.84 1.73 -21.36
C ASP A 77 5.50 1.13 -20.11
N VAL A 78 5.17 1.63 -18.92
CA VAL A 78 5.60 1.06 -17.64
C VAL A 78 4.92 -0.27 -17.38
N GLU A 79 3.61 -0.38 -17.66
CA GLU A 79 2.88 -1.64 -17.57
C GLU A 79 3.57 -2.74 -18.41
N LYS A 80 3.82 -2.46 -19.69
CA LYS A 80 4.54 -3.37 -20.58
C LYS A 80 5.92 -3.73 -20.05
N TRP A 81 6.66 -2.74 -19.56
CA TRP A 81 7.96 -2.98 -18.96
C TRP A 81 7.85 -3.91 -17.74
N LEU A 82 6.92 -3.64 -16.82
CA LEU A 82 6.73 -4.45 -15.61
C LEU A 82 6.36 -5.89 -15.96
N LEU A 83 5.41 -6.09 -16.88
CA LEU A 83 5.04 -7.43 -17.37
C LEU A 83 6.22 -8.15 -18.02
N SER A 84 7.09 -7.44 -18.77
CA SER A 84 8.27 -8.04 -19.38
C SER A 84 9.34 -8.50 -18.38
N GLN A 85 9.31 -8.00 -17.14
CA GLN A 85 10.22 -8.44 -16.08
C GLN A 85 9.76 -9.73 -15.39
N LYS A 86 8.51 -10.15 -15.62
CA LYS A 86 7.96 -11.36 -15.02
C LYS A 86 8.61 -12.62 -15.59
N LYS A 87 8.97 -13.55 -14.72
CA LYS A 87 9.51 -14.88 -15.07
C LYS A 87 8.87 -15.92 -14.16
N GLU A 88 8.36 -17.00 -14.76
CA GLU A 88 7.79 -18.15 -14.03
C GLU A 88 6.78 -17.70 -12.97
N GLY A 89 5.77 -16.92 -13.37
CA GLY A 89 4.77 -16.41 -12.44
C GLY A 89 5.22 -15.26 -11.51
N SER A 90 6.49 -14.88 -11.46
CA SER A 90 6.99 -13.99 -10.40
C SER A 90 7.87 -12.85 -10.89
N TRP A 91 8.11 -11.88 -10.01
CA TRP A 91 9.14 -10.85 -10.21
C TRP A 91 10.32 -11.16 -9.29
N ASN A 92 11.48 -11.43 -9.89
CA ASN A 92 12.74 -11.78 -9.20
C ASN A 92 12.61 -12.96 -8.21
N SER A 93 11.59 -13.82 -8.35
CA SER A 93 11.27 -14.88 -7.39
C SER A 93 11.20 -14.37 -5.95
N ASN A 94 10.74 -13.12 -5.76
CA ASN A 94 10.76 -12.43 -4.48
C ASN A 94 9.36 -11.98 -4.06
N VAL A 95 8.93 -12.35 -2.85
CA VAL A 95 7.58 -12.02 -2.32
C VAL A 95 7.25 -10.53 -2.38
N TYR A 96 8.20 -9.64 -2.05
CA TYR A 96 7.94 -8.21 -2.06
C TYR A 96 7.85 -7.67 -3.48
N ASP A 97 8.74 -8.10 -4.38
CA ASP A 97 8.73 -7.62 -5.77
C ASP A 97 7.47 -8.10 -6.49
N THR A 98 7.08 -9.36 -6.28
CA THR A 98 5.84 -9.92 -6.83
C THR A 98 4.61 -9.23 -6.25
N ALA A 99 4.50 -9.08 -4.92
CA ALA A 99 3.33 -8.45 -4.30
C ALA A 99 3.18 -6.97 -4.72
N TYR A 100 4.27 -6.18 -4.73
CA TYR A 100 4.19 -4.80 -5.20
C TYR A 100 3.85 -4.71 -6.69
N SER A 101 4.38 -5.62 -7.53
CA SER A 101 4.08 -5.62 -8.96
C SER A 101 2.62 -5.95 -9.22
N LEU A 102 2.05 -6.93 -8.52
CA LEU A 102 0.63 -7.27 -8.62
C LEU A 102 -0.26 -6.14 -8.13
N ILE A 103 0.08 -5.48 -7.02
CA ILE A 103 -0.65 -4.29 -6.56
C ILE A 103 -0.63 -3.20 -7.65
N ALA A 104 0.54 -2.93 -8.23
CA ALA A 104 0.70 -1.91 -9.25
C ALA A 104 -0.06 -2.24 -10.55
N LEU A 105 -0.04 -3.50 -10.99
CA LEU A 105 -0.83 -3.95 -12.15
C LEU A 105 -2.32 -3.79 -11.89
N ALA A 106 -2.81 -4.20 -10.71
CA ALA A 106 -4.22 -4.03 -10.35
C ALA A 106 -4.63 -2.56 -10.29
N ASP A 107 -3.78 -1.68 -9.75
CA ASP A 107 -4.03 -0.24 -9.74
C ASP A 107 -4.10 0.36 -11.15
N MET A 108 -3.47 -0.28 -12.14
CA MET A 108 -3.59 0.06 -13.57
C MET A 108 -4.72 -0.70 -14.29
N GLY A 109 -5.51 -1.50 -13.59
CA GLY A 109 -6.61 -2.29 -14.17
C GLY A 109 -6.18 -3.59 -14.84
N ILE A 110 -4.98 -4.08 -14.56
CA ILE A 110 -4.43 -5.31 -15.14
C ILE A 110 -4.46 -6.44 -14.11
N HIS A 111 -5.19 -7.50 -14.45
CA HIS A 111 -5.30 -8.71 -13.64
C HIS A 111 -4.29 -9.78 -14.10
N ASP A 112 -3.58 -10.39 -13.16
CA ASP A 112 -2.56 -11.41 -13.40
C ASP A 112 -2.76 -12.61 -12.44
N SER A 113 -3.51 -13.60 -12.92
CA SER A 113 -3.83 -14.82 -12.16
C SER A 113 -2.61 -15.72 -11.92
N GLU A 114 -1.66 -15.77 -12.86
CA GLU A 114 -0.45 -16.58 -12.71
C GLU A 114 0.44 -16.00 -11.59
N GLY A 115 0.52 -14.68 -11.46
CA GLY A 115 1.23 -14.04 -10.35
C GLY A 115 0.55 -14.25 -9.00
N CYS A 116 -0.78 -14.22 -8.96
CA CYS A 116 -1.56 -14.60 -7.76
C CYS A 116 -1.29 -16.06 -7.35
N CYS A 117 -1.27 -16.97 -8.33
CA CYS A 117 -0.98 -18.39 -8.11
C CYS A 117 0.42 -18.57 -7.53
N TRP A 118 1.43 -17.91 -8.10
CA TRP A 118 2.80 -17.96 -7.59
C TRP A 118 2.90 -17.48 -6.14
N LEU A 119 2.26 -16.35 -5.80
CA LEU A 119 2.25 -15.84 -4.42
C LEU A 119 1.62 -16.83 -3.44
N PHE A 120 0.51 -17.43 -3.83
CA PHE A 120 -0.22 -18.40 -3.00
C PHE A 120 0.59 -19.69 -2.79
N GLU A 121 1.08 -20.30 -3.87
CA GLU A 121 1.80 -21.58 -3.82
C GLU A 121 3.16 -21.49 -3.09
N ASN A 122 3.80 -20.32 -3.14
CA ASN A 122 5.10 -20.11 -2.49
C ASN A 122 4.98 -19.49 -1.09
N TYR A 123 3.78 -19.15 -0.63
CA TYR A 123 3.61 -18.63 0.72
C TYR A 123 3.94 -19.71 1.75
N GLY A 124 4.96 -19.44 2.57
CA GLY A 124 5.43 -20.36 3.60
C GLY A 124 5.91 -19.66 4.86
N HIS A 125 6.45 -20.44 5.79
CA HIS A 125 6.88 -19.99 7.13
C HIS A 125 7.84 -18.79 7.07
N ASP A 126 8.75 -18.75 6.10
CA ASP A 126 9.72 -17.65 5.95
C ASP A 126 9.07 -16.30 5.62
N TRP A 127 7.83 -16.31 5.12
CA TRP A 127 7.06 -15.11 4.79
C TRP A 127 5.99 -14.80 5.83
N GLU A 128 5.83 -15.63 6.86
CA GLU A 128 4.84 -15.46 7.91
C GLU A 128 5.28 -14.36 8.90
N HIS A 129 5.09 -13.12 8.49
CA HIS A 129 5.32 -11.91 9.28
C HIS A 129 4.21 -10.91 8.98
N PRO A 130 3.66 -10.17 9.98
CA PRO A 130 2.48 -9.33 9.78
C PRO A 130 2.56 -8.42 8.55
N GLY A 131 3.69 -7.73 8.36
CA GLY A 131 3.87 -6.85 7.19
C GLY A 131 3.89 -7.58 5.83
N THR A 132 4.48 -8.78 5.76
CA THR A 132 4.58 -9.54 4.51
C THR A 132 3.25 -10.19 4.18
N THR A 133 2.62 -10.84 5.16
CA THR A 133 1.28 -11.42 5.03
C THR A 133 0.26 -10.36 4.57
N SER A 134 0.33 -9.16 5.15
CA SER A 134 -0.55 -8.05 4.76
C SER A 134 -0.34 -7.61 3.31
N LEU A 135 0.91 -7.55 2.83
CA LEU A 135 1.19 -7.23 1.42
C LEU A 135 0.65 -8.31 0.46
N VAL A 136 0.75 -9.59 0.84
CA VAL A 136 0.19 -10.70 0.04
C VAL A 136 -1.33 -10.60 -0.02
N ILE A 137 -2.00 -10.38 1.13
CA ILE A 137 -3.46 -10.15 1.16
C ILE A 137 -3.84 -8.95 0.28
N MET A 138 -3.15 -7.82 0.42
CA MET A 138 -3.43 -6.63 -0.41
C MET A 138 -3.30 -6.92 -1.92
N ALA A 139 -2.26 -7.66 -2.32
CA ALA A 139 -2.07 -8.04 -3.71
C ALA A 139 -3.22 -8.91 -4.22
N LEU A 140 -3.58 -9.98 -3.49
CA LEU A 140 -4.66 -10.89 -3.89
C LEU A 140 -6.03 -10.19 -3.92
N VAL A 141 -6.33 -9.36 -2.92
CA VAL A 141 -7.59 -8.60 -2.86
C VAL A 141 -7.68 -7.63 -4.02
N LYS A 142 -6.63 -6.84 -4.30
CA LYS A 142 -6.63 -5.89 -5.42
C LYS A 142 -6.72 -6.57 -6.78
N GLN A 143 -6.09 -7.73 -6.91
CA GLN A 143 -6.15 -8.54 -8.12
C GLN A 143 -7.52 -9.18 -8.35
N GLY A 144 -8.48 -9.03 -7.43
CA GLY A 144 -9.79 -9.65 -7.55
C GLY A 144 -9.70 -11.17 -7.57
N ALA A 145 -8.80 -11.74 -6.76
CA ALA A 145 -8.57 -13.19 -6.70
C ALA A 145 -9.79 -13.89 -6.06
N ILE A 146 -10.78 -14.23 -6.90
CA ILE A 146 -12.08 -14.77 -6.49
C ILE A 146 -12.11 -16.30 -6.36
N ASP A 147 -11.04 -17.02 -6.67
CA ASP A 147 -11.06 -18.47 -6.46
C ASP A 147 -11.17 -18.81 -4.98
N LYS A 148 -11.87 -19.90 -4.66
CA LYS A 148 -12.14 -20.31 -3.27
C LYS A 148 -10.85 -20.43 -2.45
N MET A 149 -9.78 -20.97 -3.03
CA MET A 149 -8.50 -21.13 -2.34
C MET A 149 -7.89 -19.80 -1.89
N TYR A 150 -8.00 -18.74 -2.69
CA TYR A 150 -7.51 -17.42 -2.32
C TYR A 150 -8.38 -16.80 -1.24
N ARG A 151 -9.70 -16.96 -1.32
CA ARG A 151 -10.61 -16.47 -0.27
C ARG A 151 -10.36 -17.16 1.07
N ASP A 152 -10.27 -18.49 1.07
CA ASP A 152 -10.01 -19.28 2.27
C ASP A 152 -8.65 -18.85 2.90
N PHE A 153 -7.62 -18.66 2.08
CA PHE A 153 -6.33 -18.12 2.52
C PHE A 153 -6.45 -16.70 3.10
N ILE A 154 -7.10 -15.77 2.39
CA ILE A 154 -7.28 -14.39 2.85
C ILE A 154 -8.02 -14.38 4.18
N ASP A 155 -9.10 -15.15 4.30
CA ASP A 155 -9.92 -15.26 5.51
C ASP A 155 -9.10 -15.81 6.69
N GLU A 156 -8.34 -16.87 6.49
CA GLU A 156 -7.48 -17.42 7.53
C GLU A 156 -6.42 -16.42 7.98
N ARG A 157 -5.74 -15.79 7.01
CA ARG A 157 -4.60 -14.91 7.29
C ARG A 157 -5.02 -13.56 7.87
N ARG A 158 -6.20 -13.03 7.52
CA ARG A 158 -6.70 -11.78 8.12
C ARG A 158 -7.03 -11.95 9.62
N TYR A 159 -7.55 -13.11 10.03
CA TYR A 159 -7.77 -13.39 11.46
C TYR A 159 -6.46 -13.65 12.19
N TRP A 160 -5.51 -14.37 11.58
CA TRP A 160 -4.16 -14.49 12.13
C TRP A 160 -3.50 -13.12 12.36
N LEU A 161 -3.66 -12.16 11.44
CA LEU A 161 -3.15 -10.80 11.61
C LEU A 161 -3.76 -10.09 12.82
N LEU A 162 -5.07 -10.25 13.06
CA LEU A 162 -5.76 -9.71 14.24
C LEU A 162 -5.22 -10.35 15.53
N GLU A 163 -4.96 -11.65 15.55
CA GLU A 163 -4.35 -12.33 16.71
C GLU A 163 -2.94 -11.84 17.02
N LYS A 164 -2.21 -11.35 16.01
CA LYS A 164 -0.87 -10.74 16.19
C LYS A 164 -0.90 -9.29 16.65
N ARG A 165 -2.08 -8.69 16.81
CA ARG A 165 -2.19 -7.32 17.32
C ARG A 165 -1.72 -7.25 18.77
N GLU A 166 -0.90 -6.26 19.08
CA GLU A 166 -0.45 -5.97 20.43
C GLU A 166 -1.58 -5.36 21.27
N SER A 167 -1.47 -5.44 22.59
CA SER A 167 -2.50 -4.93 23.52
C SER A 167 -2.76 -3.43 23.42
N ASN A 168 -1.82 -2.67 22.84
CA ASN A 168 -1.97 -1.23 22.58
C ASN A 168 -2.80 -0.91 21.32
N GLY A 169 -3.16 -1.92 20.50
CA GLY A 169 -3.90 -1.76 19.25
C GLY A 169 -3.02 -1.70 17.99
N GLY A 170 -1.70 -1.62 18.15
CA GLY A 170 -0.72 -1.65 17.07
C GLY A 170 -0.17 -3.04 16.79
N TRP A 171 0.81 -3.07 15.87
CA TRP A 171 1.70 -4.19 15.63
C TRP A 171 3.14 -3.67 15.78
N LYS A 172 4.11 -4.59 15.81
CA LYS A 172 5.59 -4.40 15.89
C LYS A 172 6.16 -2.98 15.71
N ASN A 173 5.78 -2.26 14.66
CA ASN A 173 6.11 -0.84 14.47
C ASN A 173 5.04 -0.14 13.62
N ILE A 174 5.04 1.20 13.63
CA ILE A 174 4.12 2.07 12.87
C ILE A 174 3.98 1.68 11.40
N ALA A 175 5.09 1.38 10.71
CA ALA A 175 5.03 1.03 9.29
C ALA A 175 4.32 -0.32 9.08
N THR A 176 4.60 -1.30 9.95
CA THR A 176 3.94 -2.61 9.94
C THR A 176 2.46 -2.47 10.27
N SER A 177 2.12 -1.75 11.35
CA SER A 177 0.73 -1.51 11.75
C SER A 177 -0.08 -0.90 10.61
N ASN A 178 0.46 0.11 9.92
CA ASN A 178 -0.25 0.72 8.82
C ASN A 178 -0.54 -0.25 7.67
N ILE A 179 0.44 -1.05 7.25
CA ILE A 179 0.22 -2.02 6.17
C ILE A 179 -0.80 -3.09 6.61
N VAL A 180 -0.76 -3.52 7.87
CA VAL A 180 -1.74 -4.46 8.42
C VAL A 180 -3.15 -3.85 8.41
N ILE A 181 -3.34 -2.65 8.97
CA ILE A 181 -4.64 -1.97 8.99
C ILE A 181 -5.16 -1.78 7.57
N GLN A 182 -4.32 -1.36 6.62
CA GLN A 182 -4.69 -1.24 5.20
C GLN A 182 -5.20 -2.56 4.63
N SER A 183 -4.47 -3.66 4.84
CA SER A 183 -4.90 -4.98 4.37
C SER A 183 -6.23 -5.42 4.97
N LEU A 184 -6.42 -5.20 6.27
CA LEU A 184 -7.61 -5.63 7.00
C LEU A 184 -8.85 -4.81 6.61
N LEU A 185 -8.68 -3.50 6.40
CA LEU A 185 -9.73 -2.64 5.83
C LEU A 185 -10.14 -3.13 4.44
N MET A 186 -9.16 -3.44 3.58
CA MET A 186 -9.42 -3.90 2.22
C MET A 186 -10.05 -5.30 2.18
N SER A 187 -9.78 -6.14 3.18
CA SER A 187 -10.39 -7.47 3.32
C SER A 187 -11.70 -7.47 4.13
N GLY A 188 -12.26 -6.30 4.45
CA GLY A 188 -13.58 -6.17 5.07
C GLY A 188 -13.66 -6.32 6.59
N LEU A 189 -12.55 -6.15 7.33
CA LEU A 189 -12.54 -6.23 8.81
C LEU A 189 -12.53 -4.85 9.46
N ARG A 190 -13.38 -3.94 8.98
CA ARG A 190 -13.43 -2.56 9.47
C ARG A 190 -13.82 -2.48 10.94
N GLU A 191 -14.84 -3.24 11.38
CA GLU A 191 -15.36 -3.14 12.75
C GLU A 191 -14.30 -3.52 13.81
N GLU A 192 -13.35 -4.37 13.43
CA GLU A 192 -12.29 -4.84 14.34
C GLU A 192 -11.18 -3.79 14.56
N LEU A 193 -11.15 -2.69 13.80
CA LEU A 193 -9.99 -1.80 13.70
C LEU A 193 -10.11 -0.48 14.45
N GLU A 194 -11.22 -0.20 15.14
CA GLU A 194 -11.40 1.05 15.90
C GLU A 194 -10.25 1.30 16.90
N VAL A 195 -9.88 0.28 17.68
CA VAL A 195 -8.77 0.36 18.64
C VAL A 195 -7.42 0.65 17.95
N SER A 196 -7.23 0.12 16.75
CA SER A 196 -6.00 0.30 15.96
C SER A 196 -5.93 1.70 15.35
N ILE A 197 -7.07 2.27 14.96
CA ILE A 197 -7.15 3.66 14.48
C ILE A 197 -6.94 4.65 15.63
N ASP A 198 -7.55 4.40 16.78
CA ASP A 198 -7.34 5.21 17.99
C ASP A 198 -5.87 5.20 18.43
N TRP A 199 -5.25 4.03 18.42
CA TRP A 199 -3.81 3.89 18.65
C TRP A 199 -3.01 4.72 17.64
N LEU A 200 -3.28 4.55 16.34
CA LEU A 200 -2.56 5.28 15.28
C LEU A 200 -2.68 6.79 15.48
N MET A 201 -3.86 7.30 15.81
CA MET A 201 -4.09 8.73 16.03
C MET A 201 -3.37 9.27 17.28
N LYS A 202 -3.12 8.43 18.29
CA LYS A 202 -2.34 8.78 19.51
C LYS A 202 -0.83 8.76 19.29
N GLU A 203 -0.35 7.93 18.36
CA GLU A 203 1.07 7.82 18.02
C GLU A 203 1.60 9.00 17.18
N GLN A 204 0.74 9.93 16.76
CA GLN A 204 1.20 11.15 16.12
C GLN A 204 1.98 12.00 17.13
N ASN A 205 3.20 12.39 16.78
CA ASN A 205 4.00 13.21 17.67
C ASN A 205 3.59 14.69 17.67
N TYR A 206 4.23 15.47 18.54
CA TYR A 206 3.96 16.90 18.70
C TYR A 206 4.24 17.73 17.43
N GLU A 207 5.12 17.28 16.52
CA GLU A 207 5.38 17.94 15.25
C GLU A 207 4.36 17.57 14.17
N GLY A 208 3.50 16.57 14.44
CA GLY A 208 2.41 16.16 13.55
C GLY A 208 2.77 15.02 12.60
N PHE A 209 3.88 14.32 12.80
CA PHE A 209 4.29 13.19 11.96
C PHE A 209 4.28 11.88 12.76
N TRP A 210 4.42 10.75 12.05
CA TRP A 210 4.55 9.42 12.63
C TRP A 210 5.92 8.81 12.37
N GLY A 211 6.38 7.95 13.28
CA GLY A 211 7.64 7.21 13.16
C GLY A 211 8.81 7.84 13.93
N ASN A 212 9.99 7.22 13.79
CA ASN A 212 11.23 7.64 14.43
C ASN A 212 12.41 7.68 13.45
N GLY A 213 13.03 8.85 13.30
CA GLY A 213 14.23 9.06 12.50
C GLY A 213 14.04 8.91 10.98
N LYS A 214 14.82 8.04 10.34
CA LYS A 214 14.97 8.00 8.87
C LYS A 214 13.72 7.54 8.11
N GLU A 215 12.76 6.91 8.79
CA GLU A 215 11.54 6.40 8.16
C GLU A 215 10.32 7.32 8.39
N ASN A 216 10.51 8.52 8.93
CA ASN A 216 9.41 9.44 9.27
C ASN A 216 8.51 9.77 8.07
N ILE A 217 9.10 10.01 6.88
CA ILE A 217 8.33 10.28 5.66
C ILE A 217 7.46 9.07 5.30
N VAL A 218 8.05 7.88 5.26
CA VAL A 218 7.34 6.64 4.91
C VAL A 218 6.23 6.34 5.92
N ALA A 219 6.54 6.40 7.22
CA ALA A 219 5.59 6.14 8.28
C ALA A 219 4.42 7.13 8.25
N THR A 220 4.71 8.42 8.09
CA THR A 220 3.68 9.47 8.01
C THR A 220 2.80 9.32 6.79
N SER A 221 3.39 9.05 5.63
CA SER A 221 2.63 8.78 4.41
C SER A 221 1.75 7.54 4.55
N LEU A 222 2.27 6.45 5.12
CA LEU A 222 1.47 5.25 5.38
C LEU A 222 0.31 5.52 6.33
N SER A 223 0.53 6.27 7.43
CA SER A 223 -0.53 6.69 8.35
C SER A 223 -1.62 7.48 7.65
N LEU A 224 -1.25 8.42 6.78
CA LEU A 224 -2.22 9.22 6.02
C LEU A 224 -3.00 8.39 5.00
N ILE A 225 -2.37 7.42 4.33
CA ILE A 225 -3.06 6.47 3.43
C ILE A 225 -4.07 5.63 4.23
N THR A 226 -3.64 5.09 5.37
CA THR A 226 -4.50 4.30 6.27
C THR A 226 -5.72 5.10 6.72
N LEU A 227 -5.51 6.34 7.17
CA LEU A 227 -6.60 7.20 7.63
C LEU A 227 -7.53 7.61 6.48
N ALA A 228 -7.02 7.84 5.27
CA ALA A 228 -7.88 8.10 4.12
C ALA A 228 -8.78 6.90 3.77
N LEU A 229 -8.25 5.67 3.86
CA LEU A 229 -9.03 4.44 3.69
C LEU A 229 -10.05 4.28 4.82
N TRP A 230 -9.66 4.57 6.06
CA TRP A 230 -10.58 4.55 7.20
C TRP A 230 -11.75 5.53 7.02
N TYR A 231 -11.48 6.78 6.64
CA TYR A 231 -12.53 7.78 6.43
C TYR A 231 -13.22 7.70 5.06
N GLU A 232 -12.90 6.68 4.24
CA GLU A 232 -13.50 6.43 2.92
C GLU A 232 -13.38 7.59 1.93
N ILE A 233 -12.31 8.38 2.05
CA ILE A 233 -12.09 9.58 1.24
C ILE A 233 -11.69 9.20 -0.19
N SER A 234 -11.01 8.07 -0.33
CA SER A 234 -10.58 7.49 -1.60
C SER A 234 -11.62 6.48 -2.11
N ARG A 235 -12.87 6.89 -2.37
CA ARG A 235 -13.85 6.03 -3.06
C ARG A 235 -13.98 6.41 -4.53
N VAL A 236 -13.26 5.67 -5.38
CA VAL A 236 -13.65 5.19 -6.74
C VAL A 236 -12.81 3.91 -6.92
N VAL A 237 -13.28 2.67 -6.88
CA VAL A 237 -14.45 2.01 -7.51
C VAL A 237 -15.05 1.01 -6.50
N SER A 238 -16.35 1.12 -6.26
CA SER A 238 -17.15 0.10 -5.56
C SER A 238 -17.26 -1.16 -6.42
N TYR A 239 -16.78 -2.31 -5.93
CA TYR A 239 -17.20 -3.65 -6.40
C TYR A 239 -18.47 -4.11 -5.67
N GLU A 240 -19.46 -3.22 -5.55
CA GLU A 240 -20.81 -3.59 -5.12
C GLU A 240 -21.71 -3.53 -6.35
N ASN A 241 -22.00 -4.71 -6.90
CA ASN A 241 -23.13 -5.11 -7.76
C ASN A 241 -22.71 -6.14 -8.83
N ASN A 242 -22.25 -7.32 -8.42
CA ASN A 242 -22.27 -8.53 -9.25
C ASN A 242 -22.40 -9.79 -8.38
N ILE A 243 -23.43 -9.81 -7.52
CA ILE A 243 -24.06 -11.05 -7.04
C ILE A 243 -25.52 -10.97 -7.45
#